data_AF-Q897J0-F1
#
_entry.id   AF-Q897J0-F1
#
_cell.length_a   1.000
_cell.length_b   1.000
_cell.length_c   1.000
_cell.angle_alpha   90.00
_cell.angle_beta   90.00
_cell.angle_gamma   90.00
#
_symmetry.space_group_name_H-M   'P 1'
#
loop_
_entity.id
_entity.type
_entity.pdbx_description
1 polymer ?
#
loop_
_entity_poly.entity_id
_entity_poly.type
_entity_poly.pdbx_seq_one_letter_code
_entity_poly.pdbx_strand_id
1 'polypeptide(L)'
;MPKDLSTMEALFEAMTDDLKSNVEKLFNVAEKDKEKTAQLIELVKDRIKFVSEESKKYWKPSINYKKCENCKECMNFCSKVYCFNNKKNKIEIKGENCELLCKSCQTVCKHNAIDLPNRKDMLEYFYIE
;
A
#
# COMPACT_ATOMS: atom_id res chain seq x y z
N MET A 1 9.13 12.03 -13.02
CA MET A 1 8.50 10.88 -12.35
C MET A 1 7.02 10.93 -12.64
N PRO A 2 6.42 9.92 -13.27
CA PRO A 2 4.97 9.88 -13.40
C PRO A 2 4.40 9.72 -11.99
N LYS A 3 3.55 10.66 -11.55
CA LYS A 3 2.74 10.48 -10.35
C LYS A 3 1.81 9.30 -10.65
N ASP A 4 1.89 8.24 -9.86
CA ASP A 4 1.08 7.03 -10.06
C ASP A 4 -0.39 7.37 -9.74
N LEU A 5 -1.14 7.76 -10.78
CA LEU A 5 -2.55 8.16 -10.72
C LEU A 5 -3.46 7.08 -10.10
N SER A 6 -3.03 5.82 -10.10
CA SER A 6 -3.82 4.67 -9.65
C SER A 6 -4.14 4.67 -8.14
N THR A 7 -3.34 5.37 -7.34
CA THR A 7 -3.55 5.46 -5.87
C THR A 7 -4.57 6.54 -5.50
N MET A 8 -4.82 7.46 -6.43
CA MET A 8 -5.70 8.59 -6.23
C MET A 8 -7.09 8.33 -6.82
N GLU A 9 -7.17 7.78 -8.04
CA GLU A 9 -8.42 7.23 -8.63
C GLU A 9 -9.11 6.27 -7.65
N ALA A 10 -8.27 5.50 -6.97
CA ALA A 10 -8.59 4.57 -5.93
C ALA A 10 -9.32 5.10 -4.70
N LEU A 11 -8.87 6.27 -4.26
CA LEU A 11 -9.43 6.98 -3.11
C LEU A 11 -10.70 7.71 -3.54
N PHE A 12 -10.70 8.26 -4.76
CA PHE A 12 -11.87 8.88 -5.38
C PHE A 12 -13.07 7.96 -5.48
N GLU A 13 -12.92 6.74 -6.01
CA GLU A 13 -14.08 5.84 -6.22
C GLU A 13 -14.83 5.46 -4.94
N ALA A 14 -14.13 5.42 -3.80
CA ALA A 14 -14.66 5.02 -2.49
C ALA A 14 -15.35 6.15 -1.71
N MET A 15 -15.31 7.38 -2.22
CA MET A 15 -15.89 8.56 -1.56
C MET A 15 -17.39 8.68 -1.84
N THR A 16 -18.13 9.31 -0.92
CA THR A 16 -19.49 9.81 -1.25
C THR A 16 -19.39 10.85 -2.36
N ASP A 17 -20.46 11.08 -3.13
CA ASP A 17 -20.40 12.02 -4.26
C ASP A 17 -19.99 13.44 -3.82
N ASP A 18 -20.39 13.87 -2.62
CA ASP A 18 -19.94 15.12 -2.02
C ASP A 18 -18.45 15.12 -1.68
N LEU A 19 -17.95 14.01 -1.14
CA LEU A 19 -16.53 13.85 -0.81
C LEU A 19 -15.68 13.73 -2.08
N LYS A 20 -16.16 13.05 -3.13
CA LYS A 20 -15.56 13.05 -4.48
C LYS A 20 -15.45 14.47 -5.00
N SER A 21 -16.54 15.24 -4.99
CA SER A 21 -16.51 16.64 -5.47
C SER A 21 -15.51 17.50 -4.70
N ASN A 22 -15.42 17.32 -3.38
CA ASN A 22 -14.48 18.06 -2.54
C ASN A 22 -13.03 17.63 -2.80
N VAL A 23 -12.78 16.35 -3.04
CA VAL A 23 -11.45 15.84 -3.37
C VAL A 23 -11.04 16.19 -4.80
N GLU A 24 -11.96 16.21 -5.77
CA GLU A 24 -11.73 16.72 -7.13
C GLU A 24 -11.29 18.19 -7.11
N LYS A 25 -11.94 19.00 -6.29
CA LYS A 25 -11.54 20.40 -6.06
C LYS A 25 -10.15 20.49 -5.43
N LEU A 26 -9.85 19.66 -4.42
CA LEU A 26 -8.55 19.64 -3.76
C LEU A 26 -7.43 19.18 -4.70
N PHE A 27 -7.68 18.18 -5.54
CA PHE A 27 -6.75 17.66 -6.53
C PHE A 27 -6.41 18.67 -7.62
N ASN A 28 -7.42 19.34 -8.17
CA ASN A 28 -7.23 20.40 -9.16
C ASN A 28 -6.41 21.59 -8.59
N VAL A 29 -6.47 21.81 -7.28
CA VAL A 29 -5.62 22.79 -6.57
C VAL A 29 -4.22 22.24 -6.30
N ALA A 30 -4.11 20.95 -5.95
CA ALA A 30 -2.87 20.29 -5.52
C ALA A 30 -1.95 19.91 -6.68
N GLU A 31 -2.44 19.75 -7.92
CA GLU A 31 -1.59 19.41 -9.06
C GLU A 31 -0.46 20.43 -9.31
N LYS A 32 -0.70 21.69 -8.93
CA LYS A 32 0.26 22.80 -9.02
C LYS A 32 1.13 22.99 -7.77
N ASP A 33 0.82 22.30 -6.67
CA ASP A 33 1.45 22.51 -5.36
C ASP A 33 1.70 21.18 -4.63
N LYS A 34 2.97 20.74 -4.64
CA LYS A 34 3.42 19.50 -4.01
C LYS A 34 3.23 19.48 -2.49
N GLU A 35 3.27 20.65 -1.85
CA GLU A 35 3.17 20.77 -0.40
C GLU A 35 1.75 20.51 0.08
N LYS A 36 0.76 21.10 -0.61
CA LYS A 36 -0.67 20.82 -0.37
C LYS A 36 -1.06 19.37 -0.66
N THR A 37 -0.46 18.77 -1.69
CA THR A 37 -0.66 17.34 -1.99
C THR A 37 -0.20 16.47 -0.81
N ALA A 38 0.97 16.76 -0.24
CA ALA A 38 1.51 16.01 0.89
C ALA A 38 0.64 16.17 2.14
N GLN A 39 0.19 17.40 2.45
CA GLN A 39 -0.69 17.67 3.59
C GLN A 39 -2.03 16.92 3.49
N LEU A 40 -2.62 16.85 2.30
CA LEU A 40 -3.86 16.09 2.07
C LEU A 40 -3.66 14.59 2.28
N ILE A 41 -2.54 14.04 1.79
CA ILE A 41 -2.20 12.62 1.98
C ILE A 41 -2.07 12.28 3.47
N GLU A 42 -1.42 13.15 4.26
CA GLU A 42 -1.30 12.94 5.71
C GLU A 42 -2.66 12.97 6.41
N LEU A 43 -3.51 13.97 6.11
CA LEU A 43 -4.87 14.06 6.66
C LEU A 43 -5.74 12.83 6.35
N VAL A 44 -5.57 12.25 5.17
CA VAL A 44 -6.29 11.05 4.75
C VAL A 44 -5.74 9.80 5.45
N LYS A 45 -4.41 9.65 5.56
CA LYS A 45 -3.77 8.51 6.23
C LYS A 45 -4.24 8.35 7.68
N ASP A 46 -4.34 9.46 8.41
CA ASP A 46 -4.73 9.43 9.83
C ASP A 46 -6.16 8.91 10.05
N ARG A 47 -7.02 9.04 9.04
CA ARG A 47 -8.41 8.57 9.08
C ARG A 47 -8.58 7.10 8.72
N ILE A 48 -7.53 6.44 8.20
CA ILE A 48 -7.61 5.03 7.81
C ILE A 48 -7.26 4.17 9.01
N LYS A 49 -8.23 3.42 9.52
CA LYS A 49 -8.07 2.54 10.68
C LYS A 49 -8.36 1.09 10.31
N PHE A 50 -7.59 0.16 10.87
CA PHE A 50 -7.92 -1.25 10.79
C PHE A 50 -9.28 -1.52 11.44
N VAL A 51 -10.09 -2.41 10.84
CA VAL A 51 -11.38 -2.83 11.40
C VAL A 51 -11.20 -3.52 12.76
N SER A 52 -10.09 -4.24 12.93
CA SER A 52 -9.73 -4.89 14.19
C SER A 52 -8.22 -5.17 14.29
N GLU A 53 -7.69 -5.44 15.47
CA GLU A 53 -6.30 -5.93 15.62
C GLU A 53 -6.05 -7.24 14.88
N GLU A 54 -7.06 -8.10 14.77
CA GLU A 54 -6.98 -9.36 14.03
C GLU A 54 -6.86 -9.14 12.52
N SER A 55 -7.53 -8.11 11.98
CA SER A 55 -7.45 -7.76 10.56
C SER A 55 -6.03 -7.44 10.08
N LYS A 56 -5.16 -6.93 10.97
CA LYS A 56 -3.74 -6.65 10.69
C LYS A 56 -2.97 -7.89 10.20
N LYS A 57 -3.35 -9.08 10.68
CA LYS A 57 -2.66 -10.34 10.34
C LYS A 57 -2.92 -10.80 8.91
N TYR A 58 -4.03 -10.33 8.33
CA TYR A 58 -4.43 -10.65 6.97
C TYR A 58 -3.88 -9.63 5.97
N TRP A 59 -3.58 -8.41 6.43
CA TRP A 59 -2.88 -7.41 5.61
C TRP A 59 -1.39 -7.73 5.49
N LYS A 60 -1.03 -8.44 4.42
CA LYS A 60 0.36 -8.75 4.09
C LYS A 60 0.53 -8.95 2.59
N PRO A 61 1.73 -8.73 2.05
CA PRO A 61 2.00 -9.03 0.66
C PRO A 61 1.95 -10.55 0.41
N SER A 62 1.99 -10.91 -0.86
CA SER A 62 2.24 -12.27 -1.33
C SER A 62 3.47 -12.29 -2.25
N ILE A 63 4.17 -13.43 -2.32
CA ILE A 63 5.34 -13.62 -3.20
C ILE A 63 5.01 -14.67 -4.24
N ASN A 64 5.06 -14.29 -5.51
CA ASN A 64 5.08 -15.22 -6.62
C ASN A 64 6.48 -15.82 -6.77
N TYR A 65 6.70 -16.99 -6.16
CA TYR A 65 7.99 -17.67 -6.18
C TYR A 65 8.46 -18.11 -7.58
N LYS A 66 7.58 -18.15 -8.59
CA LYS A 66 8.00 -18.43 -9.97
C LYS A 66 8.70 -17.25 -10.63
N LYS A 67 8.43 -16.02 -10.16
CA LYS A 67 9.07 -14.79 -10.64
C LYS A 67 10.21 -14.31 -9.73
N CYS A 68 10.23 -14.78 -8.48
CA CYS A 68 11.20 -14.31 -7.49
C CYS A 68 12.58 -14.92 -7.73
N GLU A 69 13.56 -14.09 -8.08
CA GLU A 69 14.97 -14.50 -8.20
C GLU A 69 15.77 -14.43 -6.89
N ASN A 70 15.08 -14.27 -5.75
CA ASN A 70 15.72 -14.31 -4.43
C ASN A 70 16.82 -13.25 -4.23
N CYS A 71 16.73 -12.11 -4.93
CA CYS A 71 17.71 -11.01 -4.90
C CYS A 71 17.76 -10.22 -3.58
N LYS A 72 16.81 -10.46 -2.67
CA LYS A 72 16.72 -9.90 -1.31
C LYS A 72 16.46 -8.38 -1.21
N GLU A 73 16.24 -7.69 -2.33
CA GLU A 73 15.94 -6.25 -2.34
C GLU A 73 14.74 -5.87 -1.46
N CYS A 74 13.67 -6.66 -1.49
CA CYS A 74 12.50 -6.43 -0.63
C CYS A 74 12.81 -6.57 0.87
N MET A 75 13.75 -7.44 1.25
CA MET A 75 14.20 -7.59 2.63
C MET A 75 15.08 -6.43 3.07
N ASN A 76 15.98 -5.96 2.20
CA ASN A 76 16.80 -4.78 2.47
C ASN A 76 15.93 -3.53 2.64
N PHE A 77 14.88 -3.42 1.82
CA PHE A 77 13.93 -2.32 1.89
C PHE A 77 13.00 -2.42 3.12
N CYS A 78 12.42 -3.59 3.40
CA CYS A 78 11.41 -3.77 4.44
C CYS A 78 11.64 -5.04 5.27
N SER A 79 12.65 -5.00 6.14
CA SER A 79 13.02 -6.10 7.05
C SER A 79 11.98 -6.42 8.13
N LYS A 80 11.03 -5.51 8.35
CA LYS A 80 9.86 -5.71 9.21
C LYS A 80 8.90 -6.75 8.62
N VAL A 81 8.74 -6.76 7.29
CA VAL A 81 7.82 -7.65 6.57
C VAL A 81 8.53 -8.87 6.01
N TYR A 82 9.74 -8.74 5.49
CA TYR A 82 10.45 -9.83 4.81
C TYR A 82 11.63 -10.36 5.64
N CYS A 83 11.91 -11.65 5.53
CA CYS A 83 13.14 -12.28 5.99
C CYS A 83 13.64 -13.32 5.00
N PHE A 84 14.92 -13.69 5.13
CA PHE A 84 15.48 -14.81 4.41
C PHE A 84 15.42 -16.09 5.25
N ASN A 85 14.81 -17.14 4.71
CA ASN A 85 14.78 -18.46 5.30
C ASN A 85 15.98 -19.28 4.80
N ASN A 86 17.00 -19.45 5.64
CA ASN A 86 18.21 -20.21 5.31
C ASN A 86 17.93 -21.68 4.99
N LYS A 87 16.94 -22.31 5.65
CA LYS A 87 16.62 -23.73 5.44
C LYS A 87 15.96 -23.98 4.08
N LYS A 88 15.12 -23.05 3.63
CA LYS A 88 14.41 -23.13 2.34
C LYS A 88 15.10 -22.34 1.23
N ASN A 89 16.22 -21.69 1.54
CA ASN A 89 16.98 -20.82 0.65
C ASN A 89 16.10 -19.78 -0.09
N LYS A 90 15.16 -19.14 0.61
CA LYS A 90 14.19 -18.21 -0.02
C LYS A 90 13.72 -17.08 0.90
N ILE A 91 13.23 -15.99 0.32
CA ILE A 91 12.53 -14.92 1.06
C ILE A 91 11.16 -15.41 1.56
N GLU A 92 10.79 -15.03 2.78
CA GLU A 92 9.50 -15.29 3.43
C GLU A 92 8.93 -14.00 4.05
N ILE A 93 7.63 -14.01 4.37
CA ILE A 93 6.87 -12.87 4.91
C ILE A 93 6.53 -13.12 6.39
N LYS A 94 6.70 -12.10 7.24
CA LYS A 94 6.45 -12.10 8.70
C LYS A 94 5.01 -11.76 9.11
N GLY A 95 4.13 -11.48 8.15
CA GLY A 95 2.67 -11.48 8.31
C GLY A 95 2.03 -10.27 9.00
N GLU A 96 2.60 -9.77 10.10
CA GLU A 96 1.88 -8.82 10.98
C GLU A 96 2.43 -7.39 10.95
N ASN A 97 3.52 -7.14 10.23
CA ASN A 97 4.22 -5.85 10.26
C ASN A 97 4.10 -5.04 8.95
N CYS A 98 3.10 -5.34 8.12
CA CYS A 98 2.89 -4.61 6.87
C CYS A 98 2.10 -3.33 7.13
N GLU A 99 2.60 -2.20 6.64
CA GLU A 99 1.93 -0.91 6.76
C GLU A 99 0.79 -0.79 5.75
N LEU A 100 -0.34 -0.20 6.15
CA LEU A 100 -1.48 0.04 5.26
C LEU A 100 -1.06 0.98 4.11
N LEU A 101 -1.56 0.68 2.92
CA LEU A 101 -1.32 1.44 1.68
C LEU A 101 0.16 1.59 1.24
N CYS A 102 1.11 1.04 1.98
CA CYS A 102 2.52 1.03 1.59
C CYS A 102 2.76 0.02 0.45
N LYS A 103 2.93 0.53 -0.78
CA LYS A 103 3.23 -0.29 -1.97
C LYS A 103 4.71 -0.31 -2.36
N SER A 104 5.58 0.33 -1.57
CA SER A 104 6.98 0.51 -1.92
C SER A 104 7.73 -0.81 -2.16
N CYS A 105 7.34 -1.88 -1.45
CA CYS A 105 7.93 -3.20 -1.67
C CYS A 105 7.53 -3.85 -3.02
N GLN A 106 6.37 -3.48 -3.58
CA GLN A 106 5.99 -3.87 -4.94
C GLN A 106 6.84 -3.12 -5.96
N THR A 107 7.06 -1.82 -5.77
CA THR A 107 7.87 -0.97 -6.65
C THR A 107 9.36 -1.35 -6.66
N VAL A 108 9.93 -1.72 -5.49
CA VAL A 108 11.34 -2.13 -5.41
C VAL A 108 11.60 -3.50 -6.04
N CYS A 109 10.56 -4.32 -6.22
CA CYS A 109 10.68 -5.64 -6.81
C CYS A 109 10.84 -5.57 -8.34
N LYS A 110 12.09 -5.60 -8.82
CA LYS A 110 12.40 -5.58 -10.26
C LYS A 110 11.79 -6.72 -11.07
N HIS A 111 11.38 -7.80 -10.42
CA HIS A 111 10.81 -8.99 -11.06
C HIS A 111 9.28 -9.05 -11.00
N ASN A 112 8.61 -8.03 -10.44
CA ASN A 112 7.17 -8.00 -10.26
C ASN A 112 6.63 -9.29 -9.58
N ALA A 113 7.35 -9.73 -8.54
CA ALA A 113 7.07 -10.95 -7.80
C ALA A 113 6.28 -10.70 -6.51
N ILE A 114 5.99 -9.44 -6.17
CA ILE A 114 5.29 -9.04 -4.95
C ILE A 114 3.95 -8.43 -5.33
N ASP A 115 2.88 -8.94 -4.73
CA ASP A 115 1.52 -8.41 -4.86
C ASP A 115 0.95 -8.09 -3.46
N LEU A 116 0.19 -7.01 -3.35
CA LEU A 116 -0.58 -6.67 -2.14
C LEU A 116 -2.08 -7.00 -2.33
N PRO A 117 -2.85 -7.21 -1.24
CA PRO A 117 -4.30 -7.44 -1.35
C PRO A 117 -5.02 -6.32 -2.13
N ASN A 118 -6.03 -6.69 -2.92
CA ASN A 118 -6.75 -5.75 -3.80
C ASN A 118 -7.72 -4.87 -2.98
N ARG A 119 -8.16 -3.75 -3.57
CA ARG A 119 -9.08 -2.78 -2.94
C ARG A 119 -10.42 -3.38 -2.50
N LYS A 120 -10.99 -4.32 -3.25
CA LYS A 120 -12.22 -5.01 -2.82
C LYS A 120 -12.02 -5.74 -1.49
N ASP A 121 -10.87 -6.39 -1.35
CA ASP A 121 -10.49 -7.12 -0.15
C ASP A 121 -10.05 -6.14 0.97
N MET A 122 -9.55 -4.95 0.60
CA MET A 122 -9.09 -3.93 1.54
C MET A 122 -10.17 -3.39 2.48
N LEU A 123 -11.41 -3.23 2.01
CA LEU A 123 -12.53 -2.79 2.87
C LEU A 123 -12.91 -3.82 3.94
N GLU A 124 -12.46 -5.08 3.81
CA GLU A 124 -12.58 -6.09 4.86
C GLU A 124 -11.55 -5.86 5.98
N TYR A 125 -10.49 -5.10 5.71
CA TYR A 125 -9.38 -4.89 6.64
C TYR A 125 -9.36 -3.50 7.29
N PHE A 126 -9.91 -2.46 6.65
CA PHE A 126 -9.92 -1.09 7.19
C PHE A 126 -11.19 -0.29 6.87
N TYR A 127 -11.42 0.76 7.64
CA TYR A 127 -12.45 1.78 7.41
C TYR A 127 -11.83 3.20 7.44
N ILE A 128 -12.60 4.18 6.95
CA ILE A 128 -12.24 5.61 6.99
C ILE A 128 -13.12 6.29 8.03
N GLU A 129 -12.50 7.03 8.96
CA GLU A 129 -13.15 7.85 10.00
C GLU A 129 -13.52 9.28 9.55
#